data_AF-A0A960JG27-F1
#
_entry.id   AF-A0A960JG27-F1
#
_cell.length_a   1.000
_cell.length_b   1.000
_cell.length_c   1.000
_cell.angle_alpha   90.00
_cell.angle_beta   90.00
_cell.angle_gamma   90.00
#
_symmetry.space_group_name_H-M   'P 1'
#
loop_
_entity.id
_entity.type
_entity.pdbx_description
1 polymer ?
#
loop_
_entity_poly.entity_id
_entity_poly.type
_entity_poly.pdbx_seq_one_letter_code
_entity_poly.pdbx_strand_id
1 'polypeptide(L)'
;MNGIRCPKCDLVNLLAAEHCARCSTVLSDLPPTAQVSVPVDQMFQAQQFAAGHTETIPQDNELGRKTYFWYRVYCAVLVALYVFLMGLGVILIFFEPEPRTSSPDEDLIVGLVYIILGALFALVFLIAIFLPRKPYNWIVGIVMIAFGMTSCCFLPATLPLLIFWLKPETKAFFGRK
;
A
#
# COMPACT_ATOMS: atom_id res chain seq x y z
N MET A 1 -0.18 -6.40 33.88
CA MET A 1 0.22 -4.99 34.00
C MET A 1 -0.96 -4.23 34.61
N ASN A 2 -0.73 -3.22 35.45
CA ASN A 2 -1.83 -2.52 36.13
C ASN A 2 -2.30 -1.33 35.27
N GLY A 3 -3.56 -0.94 35.41
CA GLY A 3 -4.15 0.26 34.79
C GLY A 3 -4.97 1.06 35.80
N ILE A 4 -5.34 2.30 35.47
CA ILE A 4 -6.13 3.17 36.35
C ILE A 4 -7.52 3.35 35.74
N ARG A 5 -8.58 2.98 36.48
CA ARG A 5 -9.97 3.20 36.03
C ARG A 5 -10.42 4.61 36.42
N CYS A 6 -10.83 5.40 35.44
CA CYS A 6 -11.29 6.77 35.67
C CYS A 6 -12.68 6.77 36.35
N PRO A 7 -12.86 7.39 37.53
CA PRO A 7 -14.12 7.36 38.27
C PRO A 7 -15.26 8.12 37.55
N LYS A 8 -14.92 9.06 36.67
CA LYS A 8 -15.90 9.90 35.96
C LYS A 8 -16.51 9.23 34.74
N CYS A 9 -15.79 8.34 34.06
CA CYS A 9 -16.20 7.80 32.76
C CYS A 9 -15.93 6.30 32.57
N ASP A 10 -15.47 5.62 33.63
CA ASP A 10 -15.10 4.20 33.68
C ASP A 10 -14.04 3.75 32.66
N LEU A 11 -13.42 4.68 31.93
CA LEU A 11 -12.34 4.36 31.01
C LEU A 11 -11.10 3.90 31.78
N VAL A 12 -10.54 2.77 31.37
CA VAL A 12 -9.26 2.26 31.86
C VAL A 12 -8.12 2.93 31.10
N ASN A 13 -7.23 3.61 31.83
CA ASN A 13 -6.06 4.31 31.28
C ASN A 13 -4.77 3.57 31.69
N LEU A 14 -3.68 3.84 30.98
CA LEU A 14 -2.35 3.35 31.33
C LEU A 14 -1.90 3.97 32.67
N LEU A 15 -1.16 3.22 33.48
CA LEU A 15 -0.60 3.70 34.76
C LEU A 15 0.23 4.99 34.63
N ALA A 16 0.88 5.20 33.49
CA ALA A 16 1.71 6.37 33.21
C ALA A 16 0.91 7.59 32.71
N ALA A 17 -0.40 7.48 32.54
CA ALA A 17 -1.22 8.58 32.04
C ALA A 17 -1.50 9.59 33.16
N GLU A 18 -1.10 10.85 32.97
CA GLU A 18 -1.40 11.94 33.91
C GLU A 18 -2.89 12.35 33.86
N HIS A 19 -3.53 12.19 32.69
CA HIS A 19 -4.90 12.59 32.44
C HIS A 19 -5.69 11.46 31.77
N CYS A 20 -6.99 11.37 32.07
CA CYS A 20 -7.88 10.44 31.39
C CYS A 20 -8.05 10.83 29.91
N ALA A 21 -7.83 9.88 29.00
CA ALA A 21 -7.91 10.10 27.56
C ALA A 21 -9.28 10.58 27.07
N ARG A 22 -10.36 10.29 27.80
CA ARG A 22 -11.73 10.65 27.39
C ARG A 22 -12.24 11.95 27.99
N CYS A 23 -11.95 12.18 29.27
CA CYS A 23 -12.58 13.27 30.04
C CYS A 23 -11.58 14.22 30.68
N SER A 24 -10.30 14.09 30.34
CA SER A 24 -9.18 14.92 30.81
C SER A 24 -9.11 15.12 32.33
N THR A 25 -9.69 14.19 33.10
CA THR A 25 -9.61 14.23 34.57
C THR A 25 -8.20 13.80 34.97
N VAL A 26 -7.59 14.55 35.90
CA VAL A 26 -6.25 14.26 36.43
C VAL A 26 -6.28 12.93 37.17
N LEU A 27 -5.39 12.01 36.81
CA LEU A 27 -5.32 10.64 37.36
C LEU A 27 -4.29 10.51 38.48
N SER A 28 -3.37 11.46 38.64
CA SER A 28 -2.31 11.44 39.67
C SER A 28 -2.85 11.45 41.09
N ASP A 29 -4.04 12.02 41.30
CA ASP A 29 -4.61 12.25 42.63
C ASP A 29 -5.57 11.14 43.08
N LEU A 30 -5.69 10.07 42.29
CA LEU A 30 -6.61 8.98 42.58
C LEU A 30 -6.04 8.02 43.65
N PRO A 31 -6.89 7.49 44.54
CA PRO A 31 -6.46 6.53 45.54
C PRO A 31 -5.96 5.24 44.87
N PRO A 32 -5.06 4.47 45.52
CA PRO A 32 -4.52 3.23 44.97
C PRO A 32 -5.61 2.17 44.68
N THR A 33 -6.80 2.30 45.28
CA THR A 33 -7.97 1.47 44.99
C THR A 33 -8.54 1.66 43.57
N ALA A 34 -8.19 2.75 42.89
CA ALA A 34 -8.54 2.99 41.49
C ALA A 34 -7.67 2.18 40.50
N GLN A 35 -6.61 1.52 41.00
CA GLN A 35 -5.78 0.64 40.20
C GLN A 35 -6.47 -0.72 40.00
N VAL A 36 -6.66 -1.10 38.75
CA VAL A 36 -7.29 -2.36 38.36
C VAL A 36 -6.27 -3.21 37.61
N SER A 37 -6.17 -4.48 37.95
CA SER A 37 -5.43 -5.47 37.15
C SER A 37 -6.23 -5.77 35.89
N VAL A 38 -5.70 -5.35 34.74
CA VAL A 38 -6.38 -5.53 33.45
C VAL A 38 -5.79 -6.77 32.78
N PRO A 39 -6.63 -7.68 32.21
CA PRO A 39 -6.14 -8.76 31.39
C PRO A 39 -5.29 -8.22 30.23
N VAL A 40 -4.21 -8.93 29.87
CA VAL A 40 -3.24 -8.49 28.86
C VAL A 40 -3.92 -8.17 27.52
N ASP A 41 -4.94 -8.95 27.15
CA ASP A 41 -5.68 -8.77 25.89
C ASP A 41 -6.41 -7.42 25.80
N GLN A 42 -6.98 -6.95 26.92
CA GLN A 42 -7.66 -5.65 26.96
C GLN A 42 -6.68 -4.47 26.93
N MET A 43 -5.45 -4.66 27.41
CA MET A 43 -4.42 -3.62 27.31
C MET A 43 -3.89 -3.47 25.89
N PHE A 44 -3.73 -4.57 25.16
CA PHE A 44 -3.37 -4.50 23.75
C PHE A 44 -4.43 -3.71 22.96
N GLN A 45 -5.70 -3.95 23.26
CA GLN A 45 -6.81 -3.20 22.68
C GLN A 45 -6.79 -1.72 23.09
N ALA A 46 -6.56 -1.40 24.36
CA ALA A 46 -6.46 -0.01 24.84
C ALA A 46 -5.23 0.73 24.30
N GLN A 47 -4.09 0.06 24.11
CA GLN A 47 -2.92 0.62 23.44
C GLN A 47 -3.18 0.84 21.95
N GLN A 48 -3.92 -0.05 21.28
CA GLN A 48 -4.34 0.19 19.89
C GLN A 48 -5.28 1.40 19.77
N PHE A 49 -6.19 1.59 20.73
CA PHE A 49 -7.08 2.76 20.76
C PHE A 49 -6.34 4.05 21.16
N ALA A 50 -5.42 4.00 22.13
CA ALA A 50 -4.63 5.15 22.56
C ALA A 50 -3.56 5.54 21.52
N ALA A 51 -2.91 4.57 20.88
CA ALA A 51 -2.05 4.80 19.72
C ALA A 51 -2.85 5.22 18.47
N GLY A 52 -4.18 5.03 18.49
CA GLY A 52 -5.07 5.42 17.39
C GLY A 52 -5.68 6.82 17.53
N HIS A 53 -5.59 7.50 18.67
CA HIS A 53 -6.36 8.73 18.95
C HIS A 53 -5.53 9.89 19.53
N THR A 54 -4.29 10.05 19.10
CA THR A 54 -3.60 11.33 19.31
C THR A 54 -2.63 11.60 18.17
N GLU A 55 -3.17 11.90 16.99
CA GLU A 55 -2.51 12.84 16.08
C GLU A 55 -3.56 13.43 15.13
N THR A 56 -3.71 14.74 15.22
CA THR A 56 -4.30 15.57 14.19
C THR A 56 -3.73 15.15 12.82
N ILE A 57 -4.58 14.93 11.82
CA ILE A 57 -4.16 14.72 10.42
C ILE A 57 -3.97 16.10 9.72
N PRO A 58 -2.82 16.77 9.84
CA PRO A 58 -2.41 17.72 8.81
C PRO A 58 -0.97 17.49 8.31
N GLN A 59 -0.40 16.29 8.49
CA GLN A 59 0.89 15.89 7.90
C GLN A 59 0.77 14.72 6.89
N ASP A 60 -0.38 14.04 6.84
CA ASP A 60 -0.57 12.78 6.10
C ASP A 60 -0.79 12.94 4.59
N ASN A 61 -1.06 14.16 4.12
CA ASN A 61 -1.20 14.43 2.69
C ASN A 61 0.13 14.32 1.93
N GLU A 62 1.26 14.60 2.58
CA GLU A 62 2.56 14.56 1.90
C GLU A 62 3.00 13.12 1.61
N LEU A 63 2.81 12.21 2.57
CA LEU A 63 3.14 10.80 2.39
C LEU A 63 2.26 10.19 1.28
N GLY A 64 0.95 10.39 1.34
CA GLY A 64 0.03 9.92 0.28
C GLY A 64 0.38 10.47 -1.10
N ARG A 65 0.76 11.75 -1.19
CA ARG A 65 1.22 12.38 -2.44
C ARG A 65 2.52 11.75 -2.95
N LYS A 66 3.51 11.51 -2.07
CA LYS A 66 4.78 10.85 -2.43
C LYS A 66 4.55 9.42 -2.90
N THR A 67 3.75 8.65 -2.16
CA THR A 67 3.38 7.27 -2.53
C THR A 67 2.68 7.24 -3.88
N TYR A 68 1.74 8.15 -4.13
CA TYR A 68 1.06 8.23 -5.42
C TYR A 68 2.00 8.65 -6.56
N PHE A 69 2.94 9.56 -6.30
CA PHE A 69 3.99 9.90 -7.28
C PHE A 69 4.84 8.68 -7.64
N TRP A 70 5.35 7.95 -6.63
CA TRP A 70 6.14 6.73 -6.85
C TRP A 70 5.34 5.63 -7.54
N TYR A 71 4.05 5.52 -7.28
CA TYR A 71 3.15 4.63 -8.01
C TYR A 71 3.07 5.01 -9.51
N ARG A 72 2.96 6.29 -9.85
CA ARG A 72 2.95 6.71 -11.27
C ARG A 72 4.29 6.45 -11.94
N VAL A 73 5.40 6.65 -11.25
CA VAL A 73 6.75 6.29 -11.74
C VAL A 73 6.84 4.79 -11.98
N TYR A 74 6.38 3.97 -11.03
CA TYR A 74 6.30 2.53 -11.15
C TYR A 74 5.48 2.08 -12.37
N CYS A 75 4.28 2.64 -12.56
CA CYS A 75 3.46 2.35 -13.75
C CYS A 75 4.17 2.78 -15.04
N ALA A 76 4.83 3.94 -15.07
CA ALA A 76 5.57 4.40 -16.24
C ALA A 76 6.75 3.48 -16.59
N VAL A 77 7.48 2.99 -15.60
CA VAL A 77 8.55 1.99 -15.79
C VAL A 77 7.98 0.70 -16.36
N LEU A 78 6.84 0.23 -15.85
CA LEU A 78 6.19 -0.97 -16.40
C LEU A 78 5.69 -0.76 -17.83
N VAL A 79 5.12 0.40 -18.16
CA VAL A 79 4.78 0.73 -19.56
C VAL A 79 6.02 0.65 -20.45
N ALA A 80 7.14 1.26 -20.03
CA ALA A 80 8.38 1.23 -20.79
C ALA A 80 8.88 -0.22 -20.99
N LEU A 81 8.79 -1.07 -19.97
CA LEU A 81 9.14 -2.48 -20.08
C LEU A 81 8.23 -3.23 -21.05
N TYR A 82 6.91 -3.04 -20.99
CA TYR A 82 5.99 -3.74 -21.89
C TYR A 82 6.12 -3.25 -23.34
N VAL A 83 6.43 -1.97 -23.54
CA VAL A 83 6.80 -1.43 -24.86
C VAL A 83 8.12 -2.04 -25.34
N PHE A 84 9.11 -2.22 -24.46
CA PHE A 84 10.34 -2.93 -24.79
C PHE A 84 10.08 -4.39 -25.18
N LEU A 85 9.20 -5.09 -24.44
CA LEU A 85 8.81 -6.48 -24.72
C LEU A 85 8.06 -6.61 -26.06
N MET A 86 7.20 -5.64 -26.38
CA MET A 86 6.58 -5.51 -27.69
C MET A 86 7.63 -5.28 -28.78
N GLY A 87 8.63 -4.44 -28.54
CA GLY A 87 9.77 -4.23 -29.43
C GLY A 87 10.59 -5.51 -29.68
N LEU A 88 10.81 -6.33 -28.65
CA LEU A 88 11.44 -7.64 -28.80
C LEU A 88 10.59 -8.59 -29.67
N GLY A 89 9.27 -8.58 -29.51
CA GLY A 89 8.37 -9.36 -30.37
C GLY A 89 8.42 -8.92 -31.84
N VAL A 90 8.49 -7.61 -32.09
CA VAL A 90 8.72 -7.06 -33.44
C VAL A 90 10.08 -7.49 -33.98
N ILE A 91 11.14 -7.39 -33.18
CA ILE A 91 12.48 -7.83 -33.60
C ILE A 91 12.47 -9.32 -33.95
N LEU A 92 11.85 -10.19 -33.15
CA LEU A 92 11.75 -11.62 -33.45
C LEU A 92 11.07 -11.92 -34.79
N ILE A 93 10.03 -11.17 -35.15
CA ILE A 93 9.29 -11.38 -36.41
C ILE A 93 10.08 -10.86 -37.62
N PHE A 94 10.75 -9.71 -37.50
CA PHE A 94 11.38 -9.03 -38.63
C PHE A 94 12.88 -9.31 -38.79
N PHE A 95 13.55 -9.69 -37.71
CA PHE A 95 14.96 -10.03 -37.69
C PHE A 95 15.05 -11.49 -37.26
N GLU A 96 15.02 -12.40 -38.24
CA GLU A 96 15.24 -13.83 -38.02
C GLU A 96 16.57 -14.01 -37.26
N PRO A 97 16.54 -14.38 -35.97
CA PRO A 97 17.77 -14.71 -35.28
C PRO A 97 18.33 -15.98 -35.91
N GLU A 98 19.64 -16.00 -36.16
CA GLU A 98 20.30 -17.11 -36.82
C GLU A 98 19.98 -18.42 -36.07
N PRO A 99 19.31 -19.38 -36.72
CA PRO A 99 18.59 -20.43 -36.02
C PRO A 99 19.59 -21.38 -35.36
N ARG A 100 19.41 -21.65 -34.07
CA ARG A 100 20.04 -22.82 -33.45
C ARG A 100 19.08 -23.96 -33.19
N THR A 101 17.75 -23.77 -33.13
CA THR A 101 16.81 -24.87 -32.83
C THR A 101 15.32 -24.65 -33.13
N SER A 102 14.81 -23.42 -33.28
CA SER A 102 13.37 -23.12 -33.42
C SER A 102 12.89 -23.18 -34.87
N SER A 103 11.63 -23.58 -35.07
CA SER A 103 10.99 -23.50 -36.40
C SER A 103 10.51 -22.06 -36.67
N PRO A 104 10.48 -21.60 -37.95
CA PRO A 104 10.03 -20.23 -38.27
C PRO A 104 8.61 -19.91 -37.78
N ASP A 105 7.74 -20.93 -37.74
CA ASP A 105 6.37 -20.80 -37.24
C ASP A 105 6.34 -20.54 -35.72
N GLU A 106 7.25 -21.15 -34.96
CA GLU A 106 7.38 -20.93 -33.51
C GLU A 106 7.80 -19.49 -33.21
N ASP A 107 8.79 -18.96 -33.93
CA ASP A 107 9.29 -17.59 -33.73
C ASP A 107 8.20 -16.56 -34.06
N LEU A 108 7.40 -16.80 -35.11
CA LEU A 108 6.25 -15.96 -35.45
C LEU A 108 5.17 -15.99 -34.36
N ILE A 109 4.83 -17.18 -33.84
CA ILE A 109 3.83 -17.32 -32.77
C ILE A 109 4.31 -16.63 -31.50
N VAL A 110 5.56 -16.85 -31.09
CA VAL A 110 6.13 -16.25 -29.88
C VAL A 110 6.23 -14.72 -30.02
N GLY A 111 6.69 -14.22 -31.16
CA GLY A 111 6.75 -12.78 -31.44
C GLY A 111 5.36 -12.13 -31.37
N LEU A 112 4.35 -12.77 -31.95
CA LEU A 112 2.98 -12.27 -31.93
C LEU A 112 2.39 -12.28 -30.51
N VAL A 113 2.66 -13.31 -29.73
CA VAL A 113 2.28 -13.38 -28.30
C VAL A 113 2.90 -12.23 -27.51
N TYR A 114 4.18 -11.94 -27.72
CA TYR A 114 4.87 -10.82 -27.05
C TYR A 114 4.32 -9.46 -27.45
N ILE A 115 3.97 -9.26 -28.73
CA ILE A 115 3.34 -8.02 -29.19
C ILE A 115 1.97 -7.83 -28.55
N ILE A 116 1.11 -8.86 -28.58
CA ILE A 116 -0.26 -8.75 -28.06
C ILE A 116 -0.25 -8.55 -26.54
N LEU A 117 0.50 -9.37 -25.79
CA LEU A 117 0.58 -9.23 -24.34
C LEU A 117 1.26 -7.92 -23.95
N GLY A 118 2.35 -7.56 -24.61
CA GLY A 118 3.05 -6.29 -24.40
C GLY A 118 2.13 -5.10 -24.62
N ALA A 119 1.38 -5.07 -25.72
CA ALA A 119 0.42 -4.01 -26.01
C ALA A 119 -0.72 -3.94 -24.98
N LEU A 120 -1.30 -5.10 -24.63
CA LEU A 120 -2.39 -5.16 -23.66
C LEU A 120 -1.95 -4.64 -22.29
N PHE A 121 -0.83 -5.11 -21.76
CA PHE A 121 -0.34 -4.66 -20.47
C PHE A 121 0.16 -3.21 -20.50
N ALA A 122 0.86 -2.79 -21.55
CA ALA A 122 1.27 -1.40 -21.73
C ALA A 122 0.05 -0.47 -21.69
N LEU A 123 -1.03 -0.82 -22.38
CA LEU A 123 -2.26 -0.03 -22.38
C LEU A 123 -2.90 0.05 -20.98
N VAL A 124 -2.98 -1.07 -20.27
CA VAL A 124 -3.55 -1.12 -18.92
C VAL A 124 -2.76 -0.25 -17.95
N PHE A 125 -1.43 -0.34 -17.94
CA PHE A 125 -0.58 0.49 -17.09
C PHE A 125 -0.55 1.96 -17.54
N LEU A 126 -0.66 2.24 -18.83
CA LEU A 126 -0.76 3.60 -19.36
C LEU A 126 -2.05 4.26 -18.86
N ILE A 127 -3.19 3.57 -18.92
CA ILE A 127 -4.45 4.06 -18.36
C ILE A 127 -4.29 4.34 -16.86
N ALA A 128 -3.63 3.45 -16.12
CA ALA A 128 -3.40 3.60 -14.68
C ALA A 128 -2.61 4.88 -14.30
N ILE A 129 -1.73 5.39 -15.18
CA ILE A 129 -0.97 6.64 -14.95
C ILE A 129 -1.88 7.88 -14.98
N PHE A 130 -2.97 7.84 -15.73
CA PHE A 130 -3.89 8.97 -15.93
C PHE A 130 -5.16 8.88 -15.07
N LEU A 131 -5.29 7.85 -14.22
CA LEU A 131 -6.47 7.72 -13.37
C LEU A 131 -6.55 8.85 -12.32
N PRO A 132 -7.70 9.53 -12.19
CA PRO A 132 -7.88 10.64 -11.26
C PRO A 132 -7.85 10.18 -9.79
N ARG A 133 -7.64 11.13 -8.87
CA ARG A 133 -7.66 10.89 -7.42
C ARG A 133 -9.10 10.65 -6.93
N LYS A 134 -9.55 9.39 -7.01
CA LYS A 134 -10.87 8.93 -6.53
C LYS A 134 -10.72 7.65 -5.69
N PRO A 135 -11.65 7.34 -4.77
CA PRO A 135 -11.53 6.21 -3.84
C PRO A 135 -11.48 4.84 -4.51
N TYR A 136 -12.03 4.70 -5.73
CA TYR A 136 -11.89 3.47 -6.52
C TYR A 136 -10.46 3.26 -7.05
N ASN A 137 -9.73 4.35 -7.30
CA ASN A 137 -8.38 4.28 -7.86
C ASN A 137 -7.38 3.66 -6.86
N TRP A 138 -7.67 3.76 -5.56
CA TRP A 138 -6.90 3.05 -4.54
C TRP A 138 -6.96 1.53 -4.73
N ILE A 139 -8.13 0.97 -5.10
CA ILE A 139 -8.28 -0.46 -5.40
C ILE A 139 -7.56 -0.81 -6.69
N VAL A 140 -7.74 0.02 -7.74
CA VAL A 140 -7.06 -0.18 -9.02
C VAL A 140 -5.54 -0.21 -8.80
N GLY A 141 -4.99 0.69 -8.00
CA GLY A 141 -3.58 0.70 -7.64
C GLY A 141 -3.12 -0.60 -6.97
N ILE A 142 -3.90 -1.17 -6.04
CA ILE A 142 -3.59 -2.48 -5.46
C ILE A 142 -3.54 -3.58 -6.52
N VAL A 143 -4.52 -3.62 -7.43
CA VAL A 143 -4.57 -4.61 -8.50
C VAL A 143 -3.36 -4.47 -9.43
N MET A 144 -2.97 -3.24 -9.79
CA MET A 144 -1.80 -2.98 -10.63
C MET A 144 -0.48 -3.35 -9.94
N ILE A 145 -0.37 -3.08 -8.64
CA ILE A 145 0.78 -3.50 -7.83
C ILE A 145 0.84 -5.04 -7.75
N ALA A 146 -0.31 -5.70 -7.56
CA ALA A 146 -0.39 -7.16 -7.53
C ALA A 146 -0.01 -7.82 -8.86
N PHE A 147 -0.37 -7.22 -9.99
CA PHE A 147 0.11 -7.69 -11.29
C PHE A 147 1.64 -7.64 -11.38
N GLY A 148 2.30 -6.61 -10.87
CA GLY A 148 3.77 -6.57 -10.87
C GLY A 148 4.42 -7.56 -9.91
N MET A 149 3.71 -8.05 -8.89
CA MET A 149 4.22 -9.14 -8.03
C MET A 149 4.34 -10.47 -8.77
N THR A 150 3.65 -10.65 -9.90
CA THR A 150 3.81 -11.85 -10.73
C THR A 150 5.19 -11.92 -11.41
N SER A 151 5.91 -10.79 -11.46
CA SER A 151 7.26 -10.72 -12.00
C SER A 151 8.28 -10.64 -10.88
N CYS A 152 9.14 -11.66 -10.80
CA CYS A 152 10.18 -11.78 -9.78
C CYS A 152 11.14 -10.57 -9.76
N CYS A 153 11.38 -9.97 -10.93
CA CYS A 153 12.31 -8.86 -11.12
C CYS A 153 11.85 -7.57 -10.42
N PHE A 154 10.56 -7.41 -10.15
CA PHE A 154 10.00 -6.17 -9.59
C PHE A 154 9.71 -6.25 -8.10
N LEU A 155 9.81 -7.43 -7.47
CA LEU A 155 9.54 -7.60 -6.04
C LEU A 155 10.27 -6.59 -5.13
N PRO A 156 11.55 -6.22 -5.36
CA PRO A 156 12.23 -5.24 -4.53
C PRO A 156 11.58 -3.85 -4.54
N ALA A 157 10.93 -3.46 -5.65
CA ALA A 157 10.23 -2.18 -5.77
C ALA A 157 8.75 -2.30 -5.38
N THR A 158 8.11 -3.42 -5.73
CA THR A 158 6.69 -3.66 -5.52
C THR A 158 6.35 -3.84 -4.05
N LEU A 159 7.20 -4.51 -3.27
CA LEU A 159 6.96 -4.76 -1.84
C LEU A 159 6.92 -3.45 -1.02
N PRO A 160 7.93 -2.56 -1.07
CA PRO A 160 7.85 -1.27 -0.37
C PRO A 160 6.66 -0.45 -0.81
N LEU A 161 6.39 -0.39 -2.12
CA LEU A 161 5.28 0.38 -2.67
C LEU A 161 3.93 -0.13 -2.11
N LEU A 162 3.73 -1.45 -2.06
CA LEU A 162 2.52 -2.06 -1.49
C LEU A 162 2.37 -1.74 -0.01
N ILE A 163 3.45 -1.82 0.78
CA ILE A 163 3.45 -1.50 2.21
C ILE A 163 3.02 -0.04 2.41
N PHE A 164 3.60 0.91 1.68
CA PHE A 164 3.21 2.32 1.76
C PHE A 164 1.82 2.60 1.17
N TRP A 165 1.32 1.76 0.27
CA TRP A 165 -0.03 1.89 -0.30
C TRP A 165 -1.14 1.46 0.66
N LEU A 166 -0.88 0.44 1.48
CA LEU A 166 -1.82 -0.11 2.45
C LEU A 166 -1.97 0.72 3.72
N LYS A 167 -1.00 1.60 3.96
CA LYS A 167 -0.97 2.55 5.07
C LYS A 167 -2.22 3.47 5.11
N PRO A 168 -2.78 3.74 6.32
CA PRO A 168 -3.99 4.56 6.46
C PRO A 168 -3.85 5.97 5.87
N GLU A 169 -2.65 6.52 5.87
CA GLU A 169 -2.30 7.82 5.31
C GLU A 169 -2.58 7.86 3.79
N THR A 170 -2.18 6.81 3.07
CA THR A 170 -2.44 6.69 1.63
C THR A 170 -3.93 6.44 1.36
N LYS A 171 -4.63 5.68 2.21
CA LYS A 171 -6.08 5.47 2.09
C LYS A 171 -6.84 6.79 2.26
N ALA A 172 -6.46 7.59 3.26
CA ALA A 172 -7.03 8.92 3.52
C ALA A 172 -6.80 9.87 2.34
N PHE A 173 -5.62 9.81 1.69
CA PHE A 173 -5.31 10.61 0.49
C PHE A 173 -6.28 10.36 -0.68
N PHE A 174 -6.80 9.14 -0.82
CA PHE A 174 -7.82 8.77 -1.82
C PHE A 174 -9.27 8.96 -1.32
N GLY A 175 -9.48 9.47 -0.11
CA GLY A 175 -10.80 9.68 0.48
C GLY A 175 -11.45 8.42 1.03
N ARG A 176 -10.66 7.39 1.39
CA ARG A 176 -11.15 6.20 2.10
C ARG A 176 -10.90 6.35 3.60
N LYS A 177 -11.86 5.89 4.40
CA LYS A 177 -11.75 5.77 5.86
C LYS A 177 -11.30 4.36 6.22
#